data_AF-A0A829MGX4-F1
#
_entry.id   AF-A0A829MGX4-F1
#
_cell.length_a   1.000
_cell.length_b   1.000
_cell.length_c   1.000
_cell.angle_alpha   90.00
_cell.angle_beta   90.00
_cell.angle_gamma   90.00
#
_symmetry.space_group_name_H-M   'P 1'
#
loop_
_entity.id
_entity.type
_entity.pdbx_description
1 polymer ?
#
loop_
_entity_poly.entity_id
_entity_poly.type
_entity_poly.pdbx_seq_one_letter_code
_entity_poly.pdbx_strand_id
1 'polypeptide(L)'
;MDHTSNPKQEQLDTSRVDRASGYLTTQQGVRVDHTDDALTAGVRGPTLLEDFHAREKVTHFDHERIPERVVHARGAGAYGYFEPYDAWLSDFTAAKFLTTPGLRTPVFVRFSTVAGSRGSADTVRDVRGFATKFYTQQGNYDLVGNNFPVFFIQDGIKFPDFVHAVKPEPDNEIPQAASAHDTLWDFVAEQPETLHAIMWLMSDRALPAATA
;
A
#
# COMPACT_ATOMS: atom_id res chain seq x y z
N MET A 1 2.66 29.94 9.02
CA MET A 1 3.04 28.88 8.06
C MET A 1 1.77 28.54 7.30
N ASP A 2 1.87 28.48 5.97
CA ASP A 2 0.79 28.55 4.99
C ASP A 2 -0.24 27.41 5.14
N HIS A 3 -1.38 27.69 5.80
CA HIS A 3 -2.52 26.77 5.88
C HIS A 3 -3.41 26.95 4.64
N THR A 4 -2.97 26.45 3.49
CA THR A 4 -3.96 26.01 2.50
C THR A 4 -4.60 24.75 3.07
N SER A 5 -5.73 24.93 3.75
CA SER A 5 -6.58 23.87 4.31
C SER A 5 -6.69 22.71 3.31
N ASN A 6 -6.24 21.52 3.73
CA ASN A 6 -6.44 20.28 3.00
C ASN A 6 -7.58 19.52 3.71
N PRO A 7 -8.79 19.48 3.15
CA PRO A 7 -9.95 18.87 3.81
C PRO A 7 -9.73 17.42 4.21
N LYS A 8 -8.87 16.69 3.49
CA LYS A 8 -8.52 15.31 3.86
C LYS A 8 -7.66 15.26 5.11
N GLN A 9 -6.71 16.18 5.29
CA GLN A 9 -5.90 16.24 6.49
C GLN A 9 -6.75 16.62 7.71
N GLU A 10 -7.63 17.61 7.57
CA GLU A 10 -8.57 18.02 8.63
C GLU A 10 -9.49 16.88 9.04
N GLN A 11 -10.02 16.11 8.06
CA GLN A 11 -10.79 14.91 8.37
C GLN A 11 -9.96 13.90 9.18
N LEU A 12 -8.68 13.70 8.85
CA LEU A 12 -7.79 12.77 9.55
C LEU A 12 -7.41 13.25 10.94
N ASP A 13 -7.42 14.55 11.21
CA ASP A 13 -7.08 15.11 12.52
C ASP A 13 -8.01 14.60 13.63
N THR A 14 -9.25 14.23 13.29
CA THR A 14 -10.20 13.60 14.24
C THR A 14 -9.75 12.22 14.73
N SER A 15 -8.80 11.59 14.07
CA SER A 15 -8.24 10.27 14.41
C SER A 15 -6.77 10.32 14.80
N ARG A 16 -6.15 11.52 14.82
CA ARG A 16 -4.78 11.68 15.34
C ARG A 16 -4.83 11.71 16.86
N VAL A 17 -3.88 11.01 17.47
CA VAL A 17 -3.69 11.01 18.92
C VAL A 17 -2.38 11.74 19.21
N ASP A 18 -2.45 12.86 19.92
CA ASP A 18 -1.28 13.51 20.48
C ASP A 18 -0.76 12.67 21.66
N ARG A 19 0.51 12.29 21.60
CA ARG A 19 1.19 11.51 22.64
C ARG A 19 2.15 12.34 23.49
N ALA A 20 2.29 13.64 23.22
CA ALA A 20 3.13 14.54 23.99
C ALA A 20 2.54 14.89 25.36
N SER A 21 1.22 14.72 25.51
CA SER A 21 0.49 14.95 26.76
C SER A 21 -0.37 13.72 27.11
N GLY A 22 -0.41 13.35 28.39
CA GLY A 22 -1.23 12.25 28.89
C GLY A 22 -0.48 11.26 29.78
N TYR A 23 -1.23 10.29 30.30
CA TYR A 23 -0.70 9.15 31.05
C TYR A 23 -0.67 7.92 30.14
N LEU A 24 0.25 6.98 30.40
CA LEU A 24 0.13 5.65 29.81
C LEU A 24 -1.13 4.98 30.36
N THR A 25 -1.99 4.49 29.48
CA THR A 25 -3.22 3.79 29.86
C THR A 25 -3.38 2.48 29.10
N THR A 26 -4.23 1.60 29.61
CA THR A 26 -4.85 0.52 28.82
C THR A 26 -5.76 1.12 27.75
N GLN A 27 -6.23 0.29 26.81
CA GLN A 27 -7.21 0.69 25.79
C GLN A 27 -8.57 1.06 26.41
N GLN A 28 -8.85 0.62 27.64
CA GLN A 28 -10.04 1.01 28.41
C GLN A 28 -9.84 2.29 29.25
N GLY A 29 -8.68 2.94 29.15
CA GLY A 29 -8.39 4.21 29.84
C GLY A 29 -7.91 4.07 31.30
N VAL A 30 -7.57 2.85 31.74
CA VAL A 30 -7.00 2.61 33.09
C VAL A 30 -5.53 3.01 33.08
N ARG A 31 -5.09 3.87 34.00
CA ARG A 31 -3.68 4.28 34.10
C ARG A 31 -2.79 3.09 34.42
N VAL A 32 -1.62 3.07 33.80
CA VAL A 32 -0.59 2.04 33.98
C VAL A 32 0.69 2.71 34.48
N ASP A 33 1.11 2.33 35.68
CA ASP A 33 2.28 2.94 36.34
C ASP A 33 3.60 2.22 35.98
N HIS A 34 3.53 0.91 35.72
CA HIS A 34 4.67 0.06 35.35
C HIS A 34 4.32 -0.80 34.13
N THR A 35 5.23 -0.83 33.14
CA THR A 35 5.04 -1.59 31.89
C THR A 35 6.14 -2.63 31.61
N ASP A 36 7.16 -2.69 32.47
CA ASP A 36 8.33 -3.55 32.27
C ASP A 36 8.19 -4.90 33.00
N ASP A 37 7.22 -5.01 33.90
CA ASP A 37 6.99 -6.17 34.76
C ASP A 37 5.58 -6.72 34.56
N ALA A 38 5.45 -8.05 34.61
CA ALA A 38 4.16 -8.72 34.69
C ALA A 38 3.78 -8.96 36.17
N LEU A 39 2.48 -9.02 36.46
CA LEU A 39 1.99 -9.41 37.77
C LEU A 39 2.32 -10.89 38.04
N THR A 40 3.02 -11.15 39.14
CA THR A 40 3.53 -12.47 39.51
C THR A 40 3.18 -12.84 40.95
N ALA A 41 3.12 -14.14 41.26
CA ALA A 41 2.99 -14.64 42.63
C ALA A 41 4.32 -14.50 43.42
N GLY A 42 4.68 -13.27 43.78
CA GLY A 42 5.96 -12.91 44.41
C GLY A 42 7.06 -12.64 43.37
N VAL A 43 8.15 -11.99 43.80
CA VAL A 43 9.20 -11.41 42.92
C VAL A 43 9.85 -12.41 41.94
N ARG A 44 9.80 -13.72 42.23
CA ARG A 44 10.33 -14.79 41.35
C ARG A 44 9.30 -15.90 41.11
N GLY A 45 8.01 -15.56 41.21
CA GLY A 45 6.90 -16.49 41.03
C GLY A 45 6.38 -16.53 39.58
N PRO A 46 5.42 -17.42 39.31
CA PRO A 46 4.73 -17.46 38.02
C PRO A 46 3.87 -16.22 37.78
N THR A 47 3.67 -15.85 36.51
CA THR A 47 2.73 -14.80 36.07
C THR A 47 1.28 -15.20 36.37
N LEU A 48 0.47 -14.24 36.80
CA LEU A 48 -0.94 -14.46 37.12
C LEU A 48 -1.86 -14.14 35.93
N LEU A 49 -2.90 -14.95 35.73
CA LEU A 49 -3.88 -14.75 34.66
C LEU A 49 -4.75 -13.48 34.88
N GLU A 50 -4.86 -13.02 36.13
CA GLU A 50 -5.60 -11.80 36.46
C GLU A 50 -4.91 -10.51 35.95
N ASP A 51 -3.67 -10.61 35.46
CA ASP A 51 -2.96 -9.51 34.80
C ASP A 51 -3.63 -9.11 33.47
N PHE A 52 -4.62 -8.24 33.56
CA PHE A 52 -5.36 -7.76 32.40
C PHE A 52 -4.53 -6.80 31.54
N HIS A 53 -3.57 -6.08 32.13
CA HIS A 53 -2.71 -5.17 31.37
C HIS A 53 -1.78 -5.96 30.45
N ALA A 54 -1.08 -6.97 30.99
CA ALA A 54 -0.20 -7.82 30.19
C ALA A 54 -0.97 -8.55 29.09
N ARG A 55 -2.14 -9.11 29.41
CA ARG A 55 -3.01 -9.78 28.42
C ARG A 55 -3.48 -8.84 27.33
N GLU A 56 -3.94 -7.64 27.65
CA GLU A 56 -4.40 -6.67 26.65
C GLU A 56 -3.26 -6.26 25.71
N LYS A 57 -2.08 -5.95 26.27
CA LYS A 57 -0.88 -5.56 25.52
C LYS A 57 -0.42 -6.66 24.57
N VAL A 58 -0.32 -7.90 25.05
CA VAL A 58 0.07 -9.08 24.24
C VAL A 58 -1.00 -9.39 23.19
N THR A 59 -2.28 -9.36 23.57
CA THR A 59 -3.38 -9.63 22.62
C THR A 59 -3.36 -8.64 21.46
N HIS A 60 -3.16 -7.34 21.72
CA HIS A 60 -3.07 -6.37 20.63
C HIS A 60 -1.84 -6.63 19.74
N PHE A 61 -0.69 -6.93 20.35
CA PHE A 61 0.54 -7.29 19.61
C PHE A 61 0.35 -8.52 18.71
N ASP A 62 -0.21 -9.59 19.24
CA ASP A 62 -0.43 -10.86 18.54
C ASP A 62 -1.33 -10.71 17.30
N HIS A 63 -2.16 -9.66 17.28
CA HIS A 63 -3.12 -9.37 16.21
C HIS A 63 -2.75 -8.14 15.37
N GLU A 64 -1.51 -7.65 15.43
CA GLU A 64 -1.08 -6.50 14.62
C GLU A 64 -1.06 -6.77 13.11
N ARG A 65 -0.84 -8.04 12.71
CA ARG A 65 -0.67 -8.39 11.30
C ARG A 65 -2.02 -8.61 10.63
N ILE A 66 -2.29 -7.80 9.61
CA ILE A 66 -3.35 -8.04 8.63
C ILE A 66 -2.76 -8.64 7.34
N PRO A 67 -3.55 -9.41 6.56
CA PRO A 67 -3.11 -9.91 5.26
C PRO A 67 -2.56 -8.79 4.37
N GLU A 68 -1.52 -9.10 3.61
CA GLU A 68 -1.02 -8.17 2.60
C GLU A 68 -1.93 -8.18 1.38
N ARG A 69 -1.71 -7.21 0.49
CA ARG A 69 -2.28 -7.26 -0.85
C ARG A 69 -1.68 -8.47 -1.58
N VAL A 70 -2.50 -9.21 -2.33
CA VAL A 70 -2.07 -10.39 -3.11
C VAL A 70 -0.96 -10.04 -4.10
N VAL A 71 -1.10 -8.88 -4.75
CA VAL A 71 -0.10 -8.22 -5.60
C VAL A 71 0.11 -6.80 -5.09
N HIS A 72 1.24 -6.18 -5.44
CA HIS A 72 1.56 -4.82 -4.98
C HIS A 72 1.65 -4.70 -3.45
N ALA A 73 2.12 -5.76 -2.77
CA ALA A 73 2.26 -5.79 -1.31
C ALA A 73 3.30 -4.78 -0.82
N ARG A 74 4.48 -4.74 -1.45
CA ARG A 74 5.54 -3.77 -1.18
C ARG A 74 5.21 -2.42 -1.83
N GLY A 75 5.11 -1.37 -1.02
CA GLY A 75 4.83 -0.03 -1.52
C GLY A 75 4.87 1.05 -0.46
N ALA A 76 4.96 2.29 -0.90
CA ALA A 76 5.01 3.50 -0.10
C ALA A 76 3.95 4.49 -0.57
N GLY A 77 3.45 5.35 0.31
CA GLY A 77 2.42 6.31 -0.06
C GLY A 77 2.61 7.69 0.56
N ALA A 78 2.08 8.70 -0.12
CA ALA A 78 2.20 10.09 0.24
C ALA A 78 0.88 10.84 -0.02
N TYR A 79 0.62 11.85 0.79
CA TYR A 79 -0.48 12.79 0.58
C TYR A 79 -0.03 13.97 -0.28
N GLY A 80 -0.96 14.52 -1.05
CA GLY A 80 -0.74 15.71 -1.87
C GLY A 80 -2.06 16.34 -2.30
N TYR A 81 -2.01 17.09 -3.40
CA TYR A 81 -3.19 17.60 -4.09
C TYR A 81 -3.01 17.54 -5.61
N PHE A 82 -4.14 17.52 -6.32
CA PHE A 82 -4.24 17.69 -7.75
C PHE A 82 -5.00 18.99 -8.05
N GLU A 83 -4.59 19.71 -9.08
CA GLU A 83 -5.26 20.91 -9.56
C GLU A 83 -5.21 20.92 -11.10
N PRO A 84 -6.36 21.04 -11.80
CA PRO A 84 -6.37 21.13 -13.25
C PRO A 84 -5.82 22.49 -13.70
N TYR A 85 -5.08 22.51 -14.81
CA TYR A 85 -4.48 23.74 -15.34
C TYR A 85 -5.53 24.77 -15.76
N ASP A 86 -6.56 24.34 -16.48
CA ASP A 86 -7.67 25.17 -16.94
C ASP A 86 -8.96 24.31 -17.09
N ALA A 87 -10.04 24.90 -17.62
CA ALA A 87 -11.36 24.28 -17.69
C ALA A 87 -11.68 23.56 -19.01
N TRP A 88 -10.74 23.45 -19.97
CA TRP A 88 -10.99 22.91 -21.32
C TRP A 88 -11.63 21.51 -21.34
N LEU A 89 -11.41 20.71 -20.30
CA LEU A 89 -12.03 19.38 -20.15
C LEU A 89 -13.54 19.43 -19.94
N SER A 90 -14.15 20.60 -19.71
CA SER A 90 -15.60 20.75 -19.52
C SER A 90 -16.41 20.27 -20.73
N ASP A 91 -15.81 20.31 -21.91
CA ASP A 91 -16.44 19.86 -23.15
C ASP A 91 -16.48 18.32 -23.26
N PHE A 92 -15.65 17.62 -22.47
CA PHE A 92 -15.47 16.17 -22.54
C PHE A 92 -15.94 15.42 -21.29
N THR A 93 -16.02 16.09 -20.13
CA THR A 93 -16.38 15.44 -18.87
C THR A 93 -17.11 16.38 -17.90
N ALA A 94 -18.02 15.80 -17.11
CA ALA A 94 -18.70 16.49 -16.01
C ALA A 94 -17.94 16.42 -14.67
N ALA A 95 -16.78 15.76 -14.62
CA ALA A 95 -16.01 15.57 -13.40
C ALA A 95 -15.42 16.89 -12.89
N LYS A 96 -15.91 17.37 -11.74
CA LYS A 96 -15.55 18.72 -11.24
C LYS A 96 -14.07 18.89 -10.91
N PHE A 97 -13.42 17.84 -10.43
CA PHE A 97 -11.99 17.87 -10.12
C PHE A 97 -11.09 18.10 -11.35
N LEU A 98 -11.60 17.83 -12.57
CA LEU A 98 -10.88 18.03 -13.84
C LEU A 98 -11.25 19.34 -14.56
N THR A 99 -12.29 20.04 -14.12
CA THR A 99 -12.94 21.13 -14.87
C THR A 99 -12.99 22.46 -14.10
N THR A 100 -12.42 22.49 -12.89
CA THR A 100 -12.48 23.66 -12.00
C THR A 100 -11.06 24.14 -11.66
N PRO A 101 -10.48 25.09 -12.42
CA PRO A 101 -9.15 25.64 -12.12
C PRO A 101 -9.13 26.29 -10.73
N GLY A 102 -8.00 26.21 -10.02
CA GLY A 102 -7.90 26.66 -8.63
C GLY A 102 -8.46 25.67 -7.59
N LEU A 103 -9.19 24.63 -8.01
CA LEU A 103 -9.68 23.59 -7.10
C LEU A 103 -8.57 22.58 -6.78
N ARG A 104 -7.98 22.71 -5.58
CA ARG A 104 -7.05 21.72 -5.04
C ARG A 104 -7.80 20.50 -4.51
N THR A 105 -7.85 19.45 -5.30
CA THR A 105 -8.43 18.15 -4.91
C THR A 105 -7.40 17.37 -4.10
N PRO A 106 -7.64 17.03 -2.82
CA PRO A 106 -6.70 16.22 -2.05
C PRO A 106 -6.48 14.86 -2.73
N VAL A 107 -5.24 14.38 -2.68
CA VAL A 107 -4.90 13.04 -3.16
C VAL A 107 -4.10 12.25 -2.14
N PHE A 108 -4.21 10.93 -2.22
CA PHE A 108 -3.24 10.01 -1.65
C PHE A 108 -2.72 9.09 -2.75
N VAL A 109 -1.41 9.09 -2.92
CA VAL A 109 -0.73 8.25 -3.90
C VAL A 109 -0.07 7.09 -3.19
N ARG A 110 -0.17 5.88 -3.76
CA ARG A 110 0.62 4.71 -3.35
C ARG A 110 1.38 4.15 -4.54
N PHE A 111 2.71 4.17 -4.42
CA PHE A 111 3.63 3.49 -5.31
C PHE A 111 3.91 2.08 -4.80
N SER A 112 4.21 1.15 -5.70
CA SER A 112 4.47 -0.25 -5.34
C SER A 112 5.26 -1.00 -6.40
N THR A 113 5.94 -2.08 -6.02
CA THR A 113 6.30 -3.17 -6.94
C THR A 113 5.08 -4.07 -7.16
N VAL A 114 5.19 -5.24 -7.80
CA VAL A 114 4.05 -6.14 -8.06
C VAL A 114 4.25 -7.51 -7.41
N ALA A 115 5.32 -8.22 -7.78
CA ALA A 115 5.48 -9.64 -7.47
C ALA A 115 5.87 -9.85 -5.99
N GLY A 116 6.71 -8.98 -5.44
CA GLY A 116 7.27 -9.14 -4.11
C GLY A 116 6.26 -9.05 -2.96
N SER A 117 6.48 -9.83 -1.90
CA SER A 117 5.76 -9.72 -0.62
C SER A 117 6.09 -8.40 0.09
N ARG A 118 5.38 -8.01 1.17
CA ARG A 118 5.55 -6.67 1.79
C ARG A 118 6.98 -6.31 2.25
N GLY A 119 7.81 -7.33 2.51
CA GLY A 119 9.20 -7.20 2.95
C GLY A 119 10.24 -7.25 1.83
N SER A 120 9.84 -7.32 0.55
CA SER A 120 10.78 -7.35 -0.57
C SER A 120 11.52 -6.02 -0.77
N ALA A 121 12.59 -6.05 -1.57
CA ALA A 121 13.37 -4.87 -1.92
C ALA A 121 12.63 -3.95 -2.92
N ASP A 122 13.01 -2.66 -2.96
CA ASP A 122 12.37 -1.64 -3.81
C ASP A 122 12.93 -1.58 -5.25
N THR A 123 14.24 -1.80 -5.42
CA THR A 123 14.96 -1.62 -6.69
C THR A 123 15.05 -2.91 -7.52
N VAL A 124 14.05 -3.78 -7.40
CA VAL A 124 13.93 -5.02 -8.18
C VAL A 124 13.50 -4.72 -9.63
N ARG A 125 13.80 -5.62 -10.58
CA ARG A 125 13.23 -5.53 -11.93
C ARG A 125 11.77 -5.97 -11.87
N ASP A 126 10.85 -5.02 -11.96
CA ASP A 126 9.41 -5.27 -11.82
C ASP A 126 8.60 -4.15 -12.47
N VAL A 127 7.30 -4.36 -12.67
CA VAL A 127 6.38 -3.26 -12.92
C VAL A 127 6.25 -2.41 -11.66
N ARG A 128 5.99 -1.11 -11.81
CA ARG A 128 5.64 -0.25 -10.69
C ARG A 128 4.17 0.14 -10.75
N GLY A 129 3.43 -0.16 -9.70
CA GLY A 129 2.07 0.36 -9.52
C GLY A 129 2.10 1.82 -9.09
N PHE A 130 1.21 2.62 -9.68
CA PHE A 130 0.98 4.02 -9.37
C PHE A 130 -0.53 4.23 -9.17
N ALA A 131 -0.97 4.09 -7.93
CA ALA A 131 -2.38 4.27 -7.57
C ALA A 131 -2.60 5.64 -6.94
N THR A 132 -3.47 6.46 -7.55
CA THR A 132 -3.85 7.78 -7.03
C THR A 132 -5.32 7.78 -6.65
N LYS A 133 -5.59 8.01 -5.37
CA LYS A 133 -6.94 8.26 -4.86
C LYS A 133 -7.19 9.75 -4.83
N PHE A 134 -8.22 10.20 -5.56
CA PHE A 134 -8.72 11.57 -5.56
C PHE A 134 -9.92 11.68 -4.62
N TYR A 135 -9.81 12.52 -3.60
CA TYR A 135 -10.89 12.81 -2.67
C TYR A 135 -11.75 13.95 -3.24
N THR A 136 -12.52 13.65 -4.30
CA THR A 136 -13.32 14.67 -5.00
C THR A 136 -14.59 15.02 -4.21
N GLN A 137 -15.17 16.18 -4.51
CA GLN A 137 -16.46 16.60 -3.94
C GLN A 137 -17.65 15.74 -4.41
N GLN A 138 -17.46 14.94 -5.47
CA GLN A 138 -18.50 14.12 -6.10
C GLN A 138 -18.23 12.62 -5.92
N GLY A 139 -17.46 12.25 -4.89
CA GLY A 139 -17.08 10.88 -4.59
C GLY A 139 -15.59 10.63 -4.78
N ASN A 140 -15.08 9.57 -4.15
CA ASN A 140 -13.68 9.19 -4.34
C ASN A 140 -13.51 8.57 -5.73
N TYR A 141 -12.48 9.01 -6.45
CA TYR A 141 -12.08 8.44 -7.72
C TYR A 141 -10.68 7.84 -7.58
N ASP A 142 -10.50 6.59 -8.01
CA ASP A 142 -9.22 5.88 -7.94
C ASP A 142 -8.68 5.67 -9.35
N LEU A 143 -7.58 6.34 -9.67
CA LEU A 143 -6.79 6.08 -10.87
C LEU A 143 -5.70 5.06 -10.50
N VAL A 144 -5.94 3.79 -10.81
CA VAL A 144 -5.05 2.67 -10.48
C VAL A 144 -4.27 2.26 -11.73
N GLY A 145 -3.08 2.81 -11.89
CA GLY A 145 -2.23 2.59 -13.05
C GLY A 145 -0.90 1.89 -12.73
N ASN A 146 -0.11 1.70 -13.78
CA ASN A 146 1.27 1.24 -13.72
C ASN A 146 2.20 2.26 -14.39
N ASN A 147 3.51 2.10 -14.21
CA ASN A 147 4.53 2.84 -14.96
C ASN A 147 4.71 2.35 -16.40
N PHE A 148 3.99 1.29 -16.80
CA PHE A 148 3.95 0.76 -18.16
C PHE A 148 2.65 1.19 -18.85
N PRO A 149 2.66 1.47 -20.17
CA PRO A 149 1.47 1.85 -20.90
C PRO A 149 0.61 0.65 -21.35
N VAL A 150 1.06 -0.57 -21.08
CA VAL A 150 0.39 -1.84 -21.45
C VAL A 150 0.46 -2.83 -20.30
N PHE A 151 -0.34 -3.89 -20.39
CA PHE A 151 -0.34 -4.99 -19.43
C PHE A 151 0.01 -6.32 -20.11
N PHE A 152 0.30 -7.37 -19.33
CA PHE A 152 0.78 -8.66 -19.83
C PHE A 152 -0.30 -9.53 -20.48
N ILE A 153 -1.56 -9.33 -20.09
CA ILE A 153 -2.68 -10.18 -20.50
C ILE A 153 -3.81 -9.31 -21.04
N GLN A 154 -4.64 -9.89 -21.93
CA GLN A 154 -5.76 -9.19 -22.55
C GLN A 154 -7.06 -9.33 -21.76
N ASP A 155 -7.29 -10.49 -21.15
CA ASP A 155 -8.50 -10.81 -20.38
C ASP A 155 -8.16 -11.02 -18.90
N GLY A 156 -8.97 -10.43 -18.02
CA GLY A 156 -8.82 -10.52 -16.57
C GLY A 156 -8.94 -11.96 -16.04
N ILE A 157 -9.56 -12.89 -16.77
CA ILE A 157 -9.64 -14.30 -16.35
C ILE A 157 -8.25 -14.95 -16.26
N LYS A 158 -7.27 -14.51 -17.05
CA LYS A 158 -5.88 -15.01 -17.01
C LYS A 158 -5.05 -14.41 -15.87
N PHE A 159 -5.62 -13.48 -15.09
CA PHE A 159 -4.87 -12.78 -14.04
C PHE A 159 -4.32 -13.72 -12.97
N PRO A 160 -5.07 -14.71 -12.45
CA PRO A 160 -4.52 -15.67 -11.51
C PRO A 160 -3.40 -16.52 -12.12
N ASP A 161 -3.53 -16.94 -13.38
CA ASP A 161 -2.51 -17.75 -14.07
C ASP A 161 -1.20 -16.97 -14.22
N PHE A 162 -1.27 -15.73 -14.72
CA PHE A 162 -0.11 -14.86 -14.85
C PHE A 162 0.52 -14.53 -13.49
N VAL A 163 -0.30 -14.21 -12.48
CA VAL A 163 0.20 -13.88 -11.14
C VAL A 163 0.86 -15.08 -10.48
N HIS A 164 0.31 -16.28 -10.61
CA HIS A 164 0.97 -17.49 -10.12
C HIS A 164 2.29 -17.76 -10.86
N ALA A 165 2.33 -17.51 -12.16
CA ALA A 165 3.55 -17.71 -12.97
C ALA A 165 4.69 -16.73 -12.62
N VAL A 166 4.39 -15.48 -12.23
CA VAL A 166 5.42 -14.49 -11.85
C VAL A 166 5.75 -14.48 -10.35
N LYS A 167 4.92 -15.10 -9.53
CA LYS A 167 5.15 -15.24 -8.09
C LYS A 167 6.19 -16.32 -7.80
N PRO A 168 6.76 -16.35 -6.59
CA PRO A 168 7.62 -17.45 -6.19
C PRO A 168 6.92 -18.80 -6.36
N GLU A 169 7.66 -19.82 -6.78
CA GLU A 169 7.11 -21.13 -7.12
C GLU A 169 6.50 -21.82 -5.89
N PRO A 170 5.37 -22.53 -6.04
CA PRO A 170 4.54 -22.92 -4.90
C PRO A 170 5.13 -24.02 -4.02
N ASP A 171 6.13 -24.78 -4.50
CA ASP A 171 6.78 -25.85 -3.77
C ASP A 171 7.82 -25.34 -2.76
N ASN A 172 8.45 -24.18 -3.04
CA ASN A 172 9.60 -23.69 -2.29
C ASN A 172 9.58 -22.18 -1.98
N GLU A 173 8.62 -21.44 -2.51
CA GLU A 173 8.48 -19.98 -2.40
C GLU A 173 9.72 -19.19 -2.88
N ILE A 174 10.35 -19.67 -3.96
CA ILE A 174 11.52 -19.04 -4.61
C ILE A 174 11.21 -18.75 -6.09
N PRO A 175 11.70 -17.62 -6.66
CA PRO A 175 12.45 -16.54 -6.02
C PRO A 175 11.57 -15.39 -5.52
N GLN A 176 12.02 -14.69 -4.47
CA GLN A 176 11.35 -13.49 -3.98
C GLN A 176 11.58 -12.29 -4.92
N ALA A 177 10.48 -11.68 -5.39
CA ALA A 177 10.48 -10.44 -6.16
C ALA A 177 11.38 -10.45 -7.42
N ALA A 178 11.45 -11.59 -8.12
CA ALA A 178 12.22 -11.72 -9.34
C ALA A 178 11.43 -12.49 -10.40
N SER A 179 11.48 -12.01 -11.63
CA SER A 179 10.87 -12.63 -12.81
C SER A 179 11.82 -13.63 -13.51
N ALA A 180 12.91 -14.01 -12.85
CA ALA A 180 14.02 -14.79 -13.42
C ALA A 180 13.94 -16.24 -12.93
N HIS A 181 12.85 -16.93 -13.28
CA HIS A 181 12.60 -18.34 -12.96
C HIS A 181 11.67 -18.97 -14.00
N ASP A 182 11.62 -20.29 -14.02
CA ASP A 182 11.08 -21.10 -15.10
C ASP A 182 9.58 -20.86 -15.35
N THR A 183 8.76 -20.84 -14.29
CA THR A 183 7.30 -20.75 -14.43
C THR A 183 6.80 -19.47 -15.13
N LEU A 184 7.47 -18.32 -14.94
CA LEU A 184 7.11 -17.11 -15.68
C LEU A 184 7.43 -17.28 -17.16
N TRP A 185 8.64 -17.74 -17.48
CA TRP A 185 9.09 -17.83 -18.86
C TRP A 185 8.38 -18.93 -19.64
N ASP A 186 7.91 -19.97 -18.96
CA ASP A 186 6.98 -20.96 -19.51
C ASP A 186 5.65 -20.31 -19.92
N PHE A 187 5.03 -19.53 -19.02
CA PHE A 187 3.80 -18.78 -19.34
C PHE A 187 4.01 -17.82 -20.52
N VAL A 188 5.13 -17.08 -20.54
CA VAL A 188 5.46 -16.14 -21.63
C VAL A 188 5.67 -16.86 -22.97
N ALA A 189 6.29 -18.04 -22.97
CA ALA A 189 6.51 -18.84 -24.18
C ALA A 189 5.18 -19.29 -24.81
N GLU A 190 4.21 -19.67 -23.99
CA GLU A 190 2.89 -20.14 -24.43
C GLU A 190 1.88 -19.00 -24.68
N GLN A 191 2.12 -17.79 -24.14
CA GLN A 191 1.20 -16.65 -24.23
C GLN A 191 1.87 -15.43 -24.90
N PRO A 192 1.92 -15.38 -26.25
CA PRO A 192 2.63 -14.31 -26.98
C PRO A 192 2.01 -12.91 -26.79
N GLU A 193 0.78 -12.80 -26.28
CA GLU A 193 0.19 -11.51 -25.90
C GLU A 193 1.01 -10.76 -24.83
N THR A 194 1.78 -11.50 -24.03
CA THR A 194 2.65 -10.96 -22.96
C THR A 194 3.85 -10.19 -23.50
N LEU A 195 4.27 -10.48 -24.75
CA LEU A 195 5.58 -10.06 -25.27
C LEU A 195 5.77 -8.55 -25.25
N HIS A 196 4.72 -7.76 -25.50
CA HIS A 196 4.84 -6.30 -25.44
C HIS A 196 5.21 -5.83 -24.03
N ALA A 197 4.49 -6.27 -22.99
CA ALA A 197 4.79 -5.90 -21.61
C ALA A 197 6.12 -6.49 -21.12
N ILE A 198 6.51 -7.68 -21.59
CA ILE A 198 7.84 -8.27 -21.30
C ILE A 198 8.97 -7.40 -21.85
N MET A 199 8.82 -6.81 -23.04
CA MET A 199 9.81 -5.87 -23.58
C MET A 199 9.98 -4.64 -22.67
N TRP A 200 8.90 -4.12 -22.08
CA TRP A 200 8.98 -3.06 -21.08
C TRP A 200 9.67 -3.54 -19.80
N LEU A 201 9.32 -4.73 -19.31
CA LEU A 201 9.91 -5.34 -18.11
C LEU A 201 11.41 -5.58 -18.24
N MET A 202 11.88 -5.98 -19.43
CA MET A 202 13.30 -6.21 -19.70
C MET A 202 14.10 -4.93 -19.98
N SER A 203 13.43 -3.81 -20.28
CA SER A 203 14.08 -2.50 -20.41
C SER A 203 14.39 -1.87 -19.05
N ASP A 204 15.13 -0.75 -19.04
CA ASP A 204 15.42 0.02 -17.82
C ASP A 204 14.18 0.67 -17.19
N ARG A 205 13.03 0.67 -17.87
CA ARG A 205 11.75 1.14 -17.32
C ARG A 205 11.33 0.37 -16.06
N ALA A 206 11.78 -0.88 -15.93
CA ALA A 206 11.50 -1.73 -14.77
C ALA A 206 12.47 -1.52 -13.59
N LEU A 207 13.48 -0.64 -13.75
CA LEU A 207 14.49 -0.28 -12.76
C LEU A 207 14.56 1.26 -12.59
N PRO A 208 13.45 1.93 -12.21
CA PRO A 208 13.43 3.39 -12.11
C PRO A 208 14.35 3.88 -10.99
N ALA A 209 15.05 5.00 -11.22
CA ALA A 209 15.96 5.60 -10.25
C ALA A 209 15.25 6.18 -9.02
N ALA A 210 13.98 6.59 -9.16
CA ALA A 210 13.11 7.09 -8.09
C ALA A 210 11.64 6.81 -8.43
N THR A 211 10.75 6.97 -7.45
CA THR A 211 9.29 7.01 -7.70
C THR A 211 8.97 8.19 -8.62
N ALA A 212 8.33 7.92 -9.76
CA ALA A 212 7.90 8.93 -10.72
C ALA A 212 6.80 9.84 -10.16
#